data_AF-A0A7K2P784-F1
#
_entry.id   AF-A0A7K2P784-F1
#
_cell.length_a   1.000
_cell.length_b   1.000
_cell.length_c   1.000
_cell.angle_alpha   90.00
_cell.angle_beta   90.00
_cell.angle_gamma   90.00
#
_symmetry.space_group_name_H-M   'P 1'
#
loop_
_entity.id
_entity.type
_entity.pdbx_description
1 polymer ?
#
loop_
_entity_poly.entity_id
_entity_poly.type
_entity_poly.pdbx_seq_one_letter_code
_entity_poly.pdbx_strand_id
1 'polypeptide(L)'
;PDALPPGLDTSQQLLIVNDFPHGFDDRAVNQLRYLADEGPAVGVHLMMVADREESAGFGPLLDPLWRSLLRLTPVADDHLADPWVGHAWTYEPSLVPPGSQVLQEVLAQVAAARRPWDR
;
A
#
# COMPACT_ATOMS: atom_id res chain seq x y z
N PRO A 1 18.82 -12.54 31.83
CA PRO A 1 18.18 -12.29 30.51
C PRO A 1 17.17 -13.41 30.25
N ASP A 2 15.88 -13.10 30.36
CA ASP A 2 14.82 -14.08 30.12
C ASP A 2 14.80 -14.44 28.63
N ALA A 3 15.03 -15.71 28.32
CA ALA A 3 15.03 -16.20 26.95
C ALA A 3 13.59 -16.21 26.41
N LEU A 4 13.40 -15.69 25.19
CA LEU A 4 12.10 -15.70 24.52
C LEU A 4 11.66 -17.16 24.24
N PRO A 5 10.33 -17.41 24.14
CA PRO A 5 9.81 -18.75 23.85
C PRO A 5 10.35 -19.30 22.52
N PRO A 6 10.64 -20.61 22.43
CA PRO A 6 11.00 -21.23 21.17
C PRO A 6 9.87 -21.08 20.15
N GLY A 7 10.19 -20.55 18.97
CA GLY A 7 9.22 -20.24 17.91
C GLY A 7 8.67 -18.80 17.95
N LEU A 8 9.05 -17.98 18.93
CA LEU A 8 8.81 -16.55 18.87
C LEU A 8 9.79 -15.92 17.88
N ASP A 9 9.23 -15.16 16.95
CA ASP A 9 9.99 -14.40 15.97
C ASP A 9 10.95 -13.43 16.66
N THR A 10 12.25 -13.60 16.41
CA THR A 10 13.28 -12.73 16.96
C THR A 10 13.40 -11.41 16.19
N SER A 11 12.57 -11.21 15.16
CA SER A 11 12.55 -9.96 14.42
C SER A 11 12.23 -8.79 15.30
N GLN A 12 13.17 -7.85 15.36
CA GLN A 12 12.97 -6.60 16.06
C GLN A 12 12.65 -5.45 15.09
N GLN A 13 12.79 -5.70 13.79
CA GLN A 13 12.68 -4.67 12.76
C GLN A 13 11.79 -5.14 11.63
N LEU A 14 10.88 -4.26 11.22
CA LEU A 14 10.06 -4.42 10.02
C LEU A 14 10.49 -3.34 9.01
N LEU A 15 11.05 -3.78 7.89
CA LEU A 15 11.29 -2.94 6.72
C LEU A 15 10.01 -2.90 5.88
N ILE A 16 9.43 -1.70 5.76
CA ILE A 16 8.28 -1.47 4.89
C ILE A 16 8.77 -0.74 3.64
N VAL A 17 8.57 -1.37 2.49
CA VAL A 17 8.81 -0.78 1.17
C VAL A 17 7.47 -0.36 0.60
N ASN A 18 7.33 0.93 0.32
CA ASN A 18 6.16 1.47 -0.35
C ASN A 18 6.50 1.80 -1.80
N ASP A 19 5.47 1.73 -2.65
CA ASP A 19 5.52 2.21 -4.04
C ASP A 19 6.55 1.48 -4.93
N PHE A 20 6.83 0.20 -4.65
CA PHE A 20 7.62 -0.62 -5.58
C PHE A 20 6.81 -0.82 -6.87
N PRO A 21 7.36 -0.58 -8.07
CA PRO A 21 8.79 -0.52 -8.42
C PRO A 21 9.43 0.88 -8.52
N HIS A 22 8.73 1.95 -8.19
CA HIS A 22 9.21 3.32 -8.43
C HIS A 22 10.50 3.65 -7.69
N GLY A 23 11.51 4.12 -8.42
CA GLY A 23 12.81 4.50 -7.86
C GLY A 23 13.75 3.33 -7.53
N PHE A 24 13.37 2.09 -7.85
CA PHE A 24 14.23 0.93 -7.70
C PHE A 24 15.04 0.70 -8.99
N ASP A 25 16.32 0.38 -8.82
CA ASP A 25 17.18 -0.15 -9.87
C ASP A 25 17.45 -1.65 -9.65
N ASP A 26 18.11 -2.31 -10.61
CA ASP A 26 18.43 -3.74 -10.52
C ASP A 26 19.23 -4.09 -9.26
N ARG A 27 20.04 -3.15 -8.76
CA ARG A 27 20.83 -3.34 -7.54
C ARG A 27 19.92 -3.35 -6.31
N ALA A 28 19.01 -2.39 -6.19
CA ALA A 28 18.06 -2.29 -5.09
C ALA A 28 17.12 -3.50 -5.07
N VAL A 29 16.69 -3.99 -6.24
CA VAL A 29 15.90 -5.22 -6.37
C VAL A 29 16.66 -6.43 -5.83
N ASN A 30 17.94 -6.58 -6.18
CA ASN A 30 18.76 -7.68 -5.65
C ASN A 30 18.94 -7.60 -4.12
N GLN A 31 19.07 -6.38 -3.57
CA GLN A 31 19.14 -6.18 -2.12
C GLN A 31 17.82 -6.53 -1.42
N LEU A 32 16.68 -6.16 -2.01
CA LEU A 32 15.36 -6.56 -1.49
C LEU A 32 15.21 -8.08 -1.46
N ARG A 33 15.66 -8.77 -2.52
CA ARG A 33 15.63 -10.23 -2.56
C ARG A 33 16.50 -10.85 -1.46
N TYR A 34 17.70 -10.32 -1.28
CA TYR A 34 18.58 -10.75 -0.18
C TYR A 34 17.95 -10.53 1.19
N LEU A 35 17.28 -9.40 1.42
CA LEU A 35 16.58 -9.11 2.66
C LEU A 35 15.36 -10.00 2.87
N ALA A 36 14.62 -10.35 1.81
CA ALA A 36 13.51 -11.29 1.89
C ALA A 36 13.97 -12.69 2.29
N ASP A 37 15.10 -13.14 1.74
CA ASP A 37 15.64 -14.48 1.97
C ASP A 37 16.39 -14.60 3.32
N GLU A 38 17.29 -13.66 3.62
CA GLU A 38 18.23 -13.73 4.76
C GLU A 38 17.84 -12.83 5.94
N GLY A 39 16.99 -11.83 5.71
CA GLY A 39 16.56 -10.86 6.73
C GLY A 39 15.96 -11.51 7.98
N PRO A 40 15.05 -12.51 7.85
CA PRO A 40 14.44 -13.14 9.01
C PRO A 40 15.46 -13.76 9.98
N ALA A 41 16.55 -14.35 9.45
CA ALA A 41 17.60 -14.96 10.26
C ALA A 41 18.37 -13.94 11.12
N VAL A 42 18.37 -12.67 10.73
CA VAL A 42 18.99 -11.55 11.46
C VAL A 42 17.96 -10.61 12.10
N GLY A 43 16.69 -11.02 12.11
CA GLY A 43 15.60 -10.31 12.79
C GLY A 43 15.04 -9.10 12.02
N VAL A 44 15.06 -9.14 10.70
CA VAL A 44 14.44 -8.15 9.81
C VAL A 44 13.37 -8.82 8.96
N HIS A 45 12.12 -8.33 9.02
CA HIS A 45 11.08 -8.72 8.08
C HIS A 45 10.84 -7.68 7.01
N LEU A 46 10.37 -8.15 5.86
CA LEU A 46 10.04 -7.31 4.72
C LEU A 46 8.52 -7.32 4.49
N MET A 47 7.92 -6.14 4.46
CA MET A 47 6.59 -5.91 3.93
C MET A 47 6.70 -4.98 2.73
N MET A 48 5.99 -5.28 1.65
CA MET A 48 6.03 -4.50 0.42
C MET A 48 4.61 -4.14 -0.04
N VAL A 49 4.42 -2.88 -0.40
CA VAL A 49 3.32 -2.44 -1.25
C VAL A 49 3.90 -2.30 -2.66
N ALA A 50 3.41 -3.13 -3.57
CA ALA A 50 3.99 -3.27 -4.90
C ALA A 50 2.93 -3.41 -5.99
N ASP A 51 3.16 -2.79 -7.14
CA ASP A 51 2.42 -3.05 -8.36
C ASP A 51 3.12 -4.16 -9.16
N ARG A 52 2.46 -5.30 -9.31
CA ARG A 52 3.03 -6.46 -10.00
C ARG A 52 3.12 -6.28 -11.51
N GLU A 53 2.18 -5.57 -12.12
CA GLU A 53 2.16 -5.34 -13.57
C GLU A 53 3.28 -4.39 -13.95
N GLU A 54 3.43 -3.30 -13.20
CA GLU A 54 4.49 -2.32 -13.43
C GLU A 54 5.89 -2.90 -13.16
N SER A 55 5.99 -3.84 -12.22
CA SER A 55 7.24 -4.54 -11.90
C SER A 55 7.75 -5.47 -13.01
N ALA A 56 6.99 -5.69 -14.09
CA ALA A 56 7.38 -6.57 -15.19
C ALA A 56 8.70 -6.16 -15.88
N GLY A 57 9.11 -4.88 -15.75
CA GLY A 57 10.37 -4.36 -16.28
C GLY A 57 11.63 -5.06 -15.70
N PHE A 58 11.57 -5.60 -14.49
CA PHE A 58 12.65 -6.38 -13.88
C PHE A 58 12.66 -7.86 -14.33
N GLY A 59 11.69 -8.25 -15.17
CA GLY A 59 11.61 -9.58 -15.76
C GLY A 59 11.45 -10.70 -14.72
N PRO A 60 11.91 -11.92 -15.05
CA PRO A 60 11.68 -13.11 -14.22
C PRO A 60 12.46 -13.11 -12.90
N LEU A 61 13.35 -12.12 -12.68
CA LEU A 61 14.13 -11.99 -11.44
C LEU A 61 13.23 -11.88 -10.19
N LEU A 62 12.04 -11.33 -10.34
CA LEU A 62 11.09 -11.12 -9.24
C LEU A 62 10.24 -12.35 -8.94
N ASP A 63 10.21 -13.37 -9.80
CA ASP A 63 9.36 -14.56 -9.59
C ASP A 63 9.65 -15.27 -8.26
N PRO A 64 10.91 -15.50 -7.85
CA PRO A 64 11.22 -16.05 -6.53
C PRO A 64 10.75 -15.14 -5.40
N LEU A 65 10.99 -13.83 -5.52
CA LEU A 65 10.56 -12.85 -4.52
C LEU A 65 9.03 -12.91 -4.33
N TRP A 66 8.25 -12.90 -5.41
CA TRP A 66 6.81 -13.01 -5.35
C TRP A 66 6.27 -14.32 -4.79
N ARG A 67 7.03 -15.41 -4.89
CA ARG A 67 6.68 -16.71 -4.29
C ARG A 67 7.05 -16.78 -2.81
N SER A 68 8.08 -16.05 -2.39
CA SER A 68 8.53 -15.99 -0.99
C SER A 68 7.62 -15.14 -0.11
N LEU A 69 6.95 -14.15 -0.68
CA LEU A 69 6.11 -13.21 0.05
C LEU A 69 4.68 -13.75 0.22
N LEU A 70 4.16 -13.63 1.44
CA LEU A 70 2.72 -13.79 1.70
C LEU A 70 1.97 -12.63 1.04
N ARG A 71 0.97 -12.95 0.21
CA ARG A 71 0.09 -11.94 -0.40
C ARG A 71 -0.99 -11.54 0.59
N LEU A 72 -1.03 -10.25 0.91
CA LEU A 72 -2.14 -9.62 1.60
C LEU A 72 -3.00 -8.92 0.55
N THR A 73 -4.26 -9.33 0.39
CA THR A 73 -5.18 -8.64 -0.52
C THR A 73 -5.65 -7.36 0.16
N PRO A 74 -5.33 -6.16 -0.39
CA PRO A 74 -5.96 -4.95 0.09
C PRO A 74 -7.46 -5.07 -0.21
N VAL A 75 -8.28 -4.96 0.83
CA VAL A 75 -9.73 -4.87 0.65
C VAL A 75 -10.00 -3.57 -0.10
N ALA A 76 -10.71 -3.64 -1.22
CA ALA A 76 -11.07 -2.45 -1.99
C ALA A 76 -12.20 -1.71 -1.26
N ASP A 77 -11.86 -0.79 -0.34
CA ASP A 77 -12.85 0.13 0.23
C ASP A 77 -12.22 1.45 0.75
N ASP A 78 -13.01 2.53 0.74
CA ASP A 78 -12.66 3.94 0.98
C ASP A 78 -12.39 4.28 2.46
N HIS A 79 -11.90 3.33 3.25
CA HIS A 79 -11.77 3.46 4.70
C HIS A 79 -10.32 3.40 5.18
N LEU A 80 -9.81 4.56 5.58
CA LEU A 80 -8.55 4.70 6.28
C LEU A 80 -8.71 4.18 7.74
N ALA A 81 -8.32 2.91 7.93
CA ALA A 81 -7.73 2.28 9.13
C ALA A 81 -8.61 1.62 10.24
N ASP A 82 -8.27 0.36 10.55
CA ASP A 82 -7.87 -0.22 11.88
C ASP A 82 -8.18 -1.75 11.92
N PRO A 83 -7.29 -2.64 12.42
CA PRO A 83 -7.21 -4.02 11.97
C PRO A 83 -7.87 -5.13 12.82
N TRP A 84 -8.68 -4.92 13.86
CA TRP A 84 -9.08 -6.07 14.71
C TRP A 84 -10.45 -6.03 15.40
N VAL A 85 -11.60 -6.17 14.70
CA VAL A 85 -12.80 -6.74 15.39
C VAL A 85 -13.93 -7.36 14.55
N GLY A 86 -13.90 -7.40 13.21
CA GLY A 86 -14.99 -8.02 12.46
C GLY A 86 -16.34 -7.30 12.57
N HIS A 87 -16.32 -5.97 12.76
CA HIS A 87 -17.51 -5.14 12.63
C HIS A 87 -17.62 -4.63 11.20
N ALA A 88 -18.79 -4.79 10.58
CA ALA A 88 -19.11 -4.16 9.31
C ALA A 88 -19.37 -2.67 9.57
N TRP A 89 -18.73 -1.79 8.79
CA TRP A 89 -18.98 -0.35 8.83
C TRP A 89 -19.56 0.09 7.50
N THR A 90 -20.29 1.20 7.52
CA THR A 90 -20.86 1.82 6.32
C THR A 90 -20.35 3.26 6.25
N TYR A 91 -19.72 3.64 5.14
CA TYR A 91 -19.39 5.03 4.86
C TYR A 91 -20.66 5.80 4.50
N GLU A 92 -20.99 6.82 5.28
CA GLU A 92 -21.94 7.85 4.85
C GLU A 92 -21.19 9.19 4.75
N PRO A 93 -20.81 9.63 3.53
CA PRO A 93 -20.21 10.95 3.38
C PRO A 93 -21.20 12.02 3.83
N SER A 94 -20.70 13.06 4.49
CA SER A 94 -21.53 14.21 4.85
C SER A 94 -22.09 14.87 3.60
N LEU A 95 -23.40 14.74 3.39
CA LEU A 95 -24.09 15.45 2.33
C LEU A 95 -24.27 16.92 2.72
N VAL A 96 -24.33 17.79 1.71
CA VAL A 96 -24.74 19.18 1.94
C VAL A 96 -26.14 19.21 2.56
N PRO A 97 -26.42 20.11 3.51
CA PRO A 97 -27.75 20.21 4.12
C PRO A 97 -28.85 20.31 3.06
N PRO A 98 -30.03 19.69 3.25
CA PRO A 98 -31.16 19.86 2.35
C PRO A 98 -31.48 21.35 2.15
N GLY A 99 -31.56 21.78 0.89
CA GLY A 99 -31.76 23.20 0.52
C GLY A 99 -30.48 24.05 0.45
N SER A 100 -29.30 23.46 0.70
CA SER A 100 -28.02 24.14 0.51
C SER A 100 -27.75 24.45 -0.97
N GLN A 101 -27.25 25.67 -1.23
CA GLN A 101 -26.83 26.09 -2.57
C GLN A 101 -25.39 25.66 -2.92
N VAL A 102 -24.64 25.10 -1.97
CA VAL A 102 -23.22 24.74 -2.13
C VAL A 102 -22.98 23.86 -3.35
N LEU A 103 -23.87 22.88 -3.60
CA LEU A 103 -23.74 22.01 -4.78
C LEU A 103 -23.90 22.81 -6.09
N GLN A 104 -24.87 23.72 -6.15
CA GLN A 104 -25.11 24.55 -7.35
C GLN A 104 -23.95 25.52 -7.60
N GLU A 105 -23.41 26.14 -6.54
CA GLU A 105 -22.28 27.06 -6.61
C GLU A 105 -21.00 26.36 -7.08
N VAL A 106 -20.69 25.19 -6.51
CA VAL A 106 -19.52 24.38 -6.91
C VAL A 106 -19.65 23.96 -8.37
N LEU A 107 -20.83 23.49 -8.80
CA LEU A 107 -21.07 23.11 -10.19
C LEU A 107 -20.95 24.31 -11.15
N ALA A 108 -21.42 25.50 -10.76
CA ALA A 108 -21.27 26.72 -11.55
C ALA A 108 -19.81 27.14 -11.69
N GLN A 109 -19.01 27.03 -10.61
CA GLN A 109 -17.57 27.31 -10.63
C GLN A 109 -16.81 26.31 -11.51
N VAL A 110 -17.11 25.01 -11.40
CA VAL A 110 -16.53 23.97 -12.27
C VAL A 110 -16.87 24.23 -13.73
N ALA A 111 -18.13 24.58 -14.03
CA ALA A 111 -18.55 24.91 -15.39
C ALA A 111 -17.86 26.17 -15.94
N ALA A 112 -17.65 27.19 -15.11
CA ALA A 112 -16.93 28.40 -15.49
C ALA A 112 -15.43 28.12 -15.72
N ALA A 113 -14.81 27.29 -14.87
CA ALA A 113 -13.41 26.88 -14.97
C ALA A 113 -13.12 25.97 -16.17
N ARG A 114 -14.13 25.26 -16.70
CA ARG A 114 -14.02 24.50 -17.95
C ARG A 114 -13.98 25.38 -19.21
N ARG A 115 -14.67 26.53 -19.22
CA ARG A 115 -14.73 27.43 -20.40
C ARG A 115 -13.39 28.02 -20.88
N PRO A 116 -12.38 28.29 -20.03
CA PRO A 116 -11.07 28.75 -20.51
C PRO A 116 -10.17 27.66 -21.09
N TRP A 117 -10.53 26.37 -21.00
CA TRP A 117 -9.75 25.27 -21.61
C TRP A 117 -10.18 24.91 -23.05
N ASP A 118 -11.38 25.35 -23.48
CA ASP A 118 -11.91 25.15 -24.83
C ASP A 118 -11.56 26.31 -25.80
N ARG A 119 -10.45 27.04 -25.56
CA ARG A 119 -9.97 28.11 -26.45
C ARG A 119 -8.48 28.03 -26.73
#